data_AF-A0A8X6J6C5-F1
#
_entry.id   AF-A0A8X6J6C5-F1
#
_cell.length_a   1.000
_cell.length_b   1.000
_cell.length_c   1.000
_cell.angle_alpha   90.00
_cell.angle_beta   90.00
_cell.angle_gamma   90.00
#
_symmetry.space_group_name_H-M   'P 1'
#
loop_
_entity.id
_entity.type
_entity.pdbx_description
1 polymer ?
#
loop_
_entity_poly.entity_id
_entity_poly.type
_entity_poly.pdbx_seq_one_letter_code
_entity_poly.pdbx_strand_id
1 'polypeptide(L)'
;MPRFKDECYARQFCGALKKTGAEKFTLLQDAYGDNTISQNIVHPRQKMFQKGKENAAEEGLSGCPSTLHSDQNAKIVWNMWYSDRRLKVRIMKDECNIRKSTVHRIVAENFGEWNICSKLIPKVLSDEQKAASATILRDLWEQ
;
A
#
# COMPACT_ATOMS: atom_id res chain seq x y z
N MET A 1 4.96 20.77 14.27
CA MET A 1 3.81 20.90 13.35
C MET A 1 2.85 19.73 13.57
N PRO A 2 1.77 19.89 14.35
CA PRO A 2 0.73 18.87 14.48
C PRO A 2 -0.52 19.32 13.71
N ARG A 3 -0.74 18.82 12.49
CA ARG A 3 -1.92 19.19 11.67
C ARG A 3 -2.52 18.00 10.90
N PHE A 4 -2.56 16.83 11.53
CA PHE A 4 -3.20 15.67 10.85
C PHE A 4 -3.93 14.69 11.77
N LYS A 5 -3.69 14.71 13.09
CA LYS A 5 -4.30 13.73 14.01
C LYS A 5 -5.50 14.28 14.78
N ASP A 6 -5.56 15.59 15.02
CA ASP A 6 -6.59 16.17 15.91
C ASP A 6 -7.92 16.48 15.21
N GLU A 7 -7.92 16.64 13.88
CA GLU A 7 -9.13 16.81 13.06
C GLU A 7 -9.93 15.50 12.87
N CYS A 8 -9.30 14.34 13.09
CA CYS A 8 -9.98 13.04 12.98
C CYS A 8 -10.83 12.73 14.22
N TYR A 9 -10.55 13.33 15.38
CA TYR A 9 -11.34 13.12 16.60
C TYR A 9 -12.66 13.90 16.59
N ALA A 10 -12.68 15.12 16.06
CA ALA A 10 -13.90 15.91 15.84
C ALA A 10 -14.94 15.16 14.97
N ARG A 11 -14.46 14.33 14.03
CA ARG A 11 -15.28 13.53 13.12
C ARG A 11 -15.98 12.36 13.82
N GLN A 12 -15.35 11.75 14.82
CA GLN A 12 -15.99 10.75 15.68
C GLN A 12 -16.96 11.41 16.67
N PHE A 13 -16.59 12.57 17.21
CA PHE A 13 -17.37 13.30 18.21
C PHE A 13 -18.77 13.72 17.71
N CYS A 14 -18.88 14.18 16.46
CA CYS A 14 -20.17 14.60 15.89
C CYS A 14 -21.12 13.44 15.52
N GLY A 15 -20.62 12.20 15.41
CA GLY A 15 -21.41 11.02 15.08
C GLY A 15 -22.24 10.50 16.26
N ALA A 16 -21.66 10.54 17.46
CA ALA A 16 -22.28 10.06 18.69
C ALA A 16 -23.46 10.94 19.16
N LEU A 17 -23.47 12.22 18.79
CA LEU A 17 -24.52 13.16 19.21
C LEU A 17 -25.65 13.24 18.18
N LYS A 18 -26.89 12.93 18.59
CA LYS A 18 -28.12 13.06 17.77
C LYS A 18 -28.61 14.52 17.66
N LYS A 19 -27.70 15.45 17.39
CA LYS A 19 -27.97 16.90 17.28
C LYS A 19 -28.05 17.37 15.82
N THR A 20 -28.66 18.54 15.60
CA THR A 20 -28.77 19.16 14.27
C THR A 20 -27.41 19.69 13.81
N GLY A 21 -27.20 19.84 12.50
CA GLY A 21 -25.87 20.19 11.98
C GLY A 21 -25.36 21.58 12.37
N ALA A 22 -26.24 22.54 12.62
CA ALA A 22 -25.86 23.84 13.16
C ALA A 22 -25.35 23.72 14.60
N GLU A 23 -26.04 22.95 15.45
CA GLU A 23 -25.65 22.70 16.85
C GLU A 23 -24.34 21.93 16.97
N LYS A 24 -24.04 21.07 15.99
CA LYS A 24 -22.76 20.36 15.93
C LYS A 24 -21.61 21.28 15.55
N PHE A 25 -21.85 22.25 14.67
CA PHE A 25 -20.85 23.25 14.34
C PHE A 25 -20.55 24.17 15.53
N THR A 26 -21.58 24.61 16.27
CA THR A 26 -21.37 25.41 17.49
C THR A 26 -20.59 24.62 18.54
N LEU A 27 -20.88 23.32 18.73
CA LEU A 27 -20.11 22.46 19.63
C LEU A 27 -18.65 22.27 19.21
N LEU A 28 -18.38 22.19 17.91
CA LEU A 28 -17.00 22.16 17.41
C LEU A 28 -16.30 23.49 17.65
N GLN A 29 -17.01 24.60 17.47
CA GLN A 29 -16.49 25.94 17.72
C GLN A 29 -16.20 26.17 19.21
N ASP A 30 -17.03 25.66 20.12
CA ASP A 30 -16.77 25.70 21.56
C ASP A 30 -15.56 24.84 21.96
N ALA A 31 -15.37 23.70 21.31
CA ALA A 31 -14.28 22.76 21.65
C ALA A 31 -12.91 23.17 21.07
N TYR A 32 -12.89 23.70 19.85
CA TYR A 32 -11.66 23.96 19.09
C TYR A 32 -11.41 25.45 18.79
N GLY A 33 -12.37 26.34 19.09
CA GLY A 33 -12.25 27.78 18.88
C GLY A 33 -11.99 28.13 17.42
N ASP A 34 -10.97 28.96 17.18
CA ASP A 34 -10.57 29.42 15.85
C ASP A 34 -9.93 28.33 14.97
N ASN A 35 -9.56 27.18 15.55
CA ASN A 35 -9.03 26.03 14.80
C ASN A 35 -10.14 25.10 14.28
N THR A 36 -11.38 25.60 14.23
CA THR A 36 -12.54 24.81 13.81
C THR A 36 -12.67 24.71 12.30
N ILE A 37 -13.02 23.52 11.82
CA ILE A 37 -13.27 23.25 10.40
C ILE A 37 -14.52 24.01 9.94
N SER A 38 -14.47 24.66 8.77
CA SER A 38 -15.60 25.43 8.23
C SER A 38 -16.93 24.66 8.13
N GLN A 39 -18.04 25.37 8.31
CA GLN A 39 -19.41 24.83 8.17
C GLN A 39 -19.61 24.05 6.85
N ASN A 40 -19.04 24.56 5.76
CA ASN A 40 -19.12 23.98 4.43
C ASN A 40 -18.55 22.57 4.33
N ILE A 41 -17.62 22.19 5.22
CA ILE A 41 -17.04 20.85 5.29
C ILE A 41 -17.81 19.97 6.27
N VAL A 42 -18.27 20.55 7.39
CA VAL A 42 -18.98 19.83 8.46
C VAL A 42 -20.34 19.31 7.98
N HIS A 43 -21.14 20.14 7.27
CA HIS A 43 -22.49 19.76 6.86
C HIS A 43 -22.55 18.60 5.86
N PRO A 44 -21.80 18.60 4.74
CA PRO A 44 -21.80 17.46 3.80
C PRO A 44 -21.32 16.18 4.48
N ARG A 45 -20.34 16.30 5.37
CA ARG A 45 -19.77 15.16 6.09
C ARG A 45 -20.74 14.55 7.08
N GLN A 46 -21.51 15.37 7.80
CA GLN A 46 -22.61 14.89 8.62
C GLN A 46 -23.69 14.19 7.79
N LYS A 47 -24.02 14.71 6.61
CA LYS A 47 -24.97 14.05 5.70
C LYS A 47 -24.44 12.68 5.23
N MET A 48 -23.13 12.55 4.97
CA MET A 48 -22.51 11.26 4.65
C MET A 48 -22.59 10.28 5.83
N PHE A 49 -22.36 10.77 7.06
CA PHE A 49 -22.44 9.97 8.27
C PHE A 49 -23.86 9.47 8.55
N GLN A 50 -24.88 10.33 8.44
CA GLN A 50 -26.30 9.93 8.57
C GLN A 50 -26.73 8.90 7.52
N LYS A 51 -26.06 8.86 6.37
CA LYS A 51 -26.27 7.85 5.33
C LYS A 51 -25.55 6.51 5.61
N GLY A 52 -24.93 6.33 6.78
CA GLY A 52 -24.28 5.08 7.17
C GLY A 52 -22.88 4.88 6.59
N LYS A 53 -22.26 5.91 5.99
CA LYS A 53 -20.86 5.87 5.55
C LYS A 53 -19.91 6.21 6.71
N GLU A 54 -19.88 5.33 7.71
CA GLU A 54 -19.09 5.50 8.94
C GLU A 54 -17.58 5.28 8.71
N ASN A 55 -17.21 4.50 7.69
CA ASN A 55 -15.82 4.15 7.38
C ASN A 55 -15.14 5.20 6.48
N ALA A 56 -14.83 6.37 7.05
CA ALA A 56 -13.96 7.37 6.41
C ALA A 56 -12.47 6.98 6.43
N ALA A 57 -12.13 5.72 6.70
CA ALA A 57 -10.79 5.16 6.59
C ALA A 57 -10.52 4.51 5.23
N GLU A 58 -11.56 4.18 4.44
CA GLU A 58 -11.39 3.32 3.25
C GLU A 58 -12.22 3.70 2.01
N GLU A 59 -12.77 4.93 1.94
CA GLU A 59 -12.99 5.49 0.60
C GLU A 59 -11.63 6.00 0.10
N GLY A 60 -10.82 5.05 -0.36
CA GLY A 60 -9.58 5.33 -1.07
C GLY A 60 -9.83 6.41 -2.12
N LEU A 61 -8.95 7.41 -2.13
CA LEU A 61 -8.97 8.56 -3.04
C LEU A 61 -9.46 8.14 -4.44
N SER A 62 -10.74 8.41 -4.74
CA SER A 62 -11.43 7.96 -5.95
C SER A 62 -10.92 8.62 -7.25
N GLY A 63 -9.85 9.42 -7.14
CA GLY A 63 -9.14 10.02 -8.27
C GLY A 63 -8.03 9.16 -8.85
N CYS A 64 -7.74 7.98 -8.29
CA CYS A 64 -6.74 7.08 -8.86
C CYS A 64 -7.40 6.13 -9.87
N PRO A 65 -7.04 6.16 -11.17
CA PRO A 65 -7.58 5.20 -12.12
C PRO A 65 -7.08 3.79 -11.75
N SER A 66 -7.95 3.03 -11.09
CA SER A 66 -7.75 1.62 -10.74
C SER A 66 -7.70 0.70 -11.98
N THR A 67 -8.06 1.23 -13.15
CA THR A 67 -8.16 0.50 -14.42
C THR A 67 -6.85 -0.08 -14.94
N LEU A 68 -5.68 0.38 -14.46
CA LEU A 68 -4.39 -0.20 -14.84
C LEU A 68 -3.95 -1.36 -13.94
N HIS A 69 -4.56 -1.51 -12.76
CA HIS A 69 -4.29 -2.62 -11.83
C HIS A 69 -5.34 -3.71 -12.03
N SER A 70 -5.37 -4.25 -13.25
CA SER A 70 -6.08 -5.49 -13.49
C SER A 70 -5.29 -6.64 -12.83
N ASP A 71 -5.98 -7.52 -12.10
CA ASP A 71 -5.38 -8.72 -11.52
C ASP A 71 -4.63 -9.56 -12.55
N GLN A 72 -5.02 -9.46 -13.82
CA GLN A 72 -4.35 -10.12 -14.93
C GLN A 72 -2.94 -9.56 -15.19
N ASN A 73 -2.80 -8.24 -15.15
CA ASN A 73 -1.50 -7.56 -15.27
C ASN A 73 -0.60 -7.89 -14.07
N ALA A 74 -1.18 -7.97 -12.86
CA ALA A 74 -0.45 -8.39 -11.67
C ALA A 74 0.08 -9.83 -11.81
N LYS A 75 -0.73 -10.76 -12.33
CA LYS A 75 -0.32 -12.15 -12.60
C LYS A 75 0.81 -12.25 -13.63
N ILE A 76 0.75 -11.47 -14.71
CA ILE A 76 1.81 -11.46 -15.73
C ILE A 76 3.13 -10.98 -15.14
N VAL A 77 3.10 -9.86 -14.41
CA VAL A 77 4.28 -9.34 -13.70
C VAL A 77 4.79 -10.36 -12.67
N TRP A 78 3.90 -11.07 -11.99
CA TRP A 78 4.24 -12.10 -11.01
C TRP A 78 4.95 -13.30 -11.63
N ASN A 79 4.44 -13.84 -12.73
CA ASN A 79 5.07 -14.95 -13.44
C ASN A 79 6.48 -14.55 -13.92
N MET A 80 6.59 -13.37 -14.51
CA MET A 80 7.87 -12.85 -15.01
C MET A 80 8.89 -12.65 -13.88
N TRP A 81 8.43 -12.17 -12.72
CA TRP A 81 9.25 -12.01 -11.53
C TRP A 81 9.76 -13.35 -10.97
N TYR A 82 8.92 -14.38 -10.97
CA TYR A 82 9.30 -15.70 -10.46
C TYR A 82 10.29 -16.42 -11.39
N SER A 83 10.24 -16.13 -12.70
CA SER A 83 11.20 -16.66 -13.68
C SER A 83 12.59 -16.05 -13.55
N ASP A 84 12.70 -14.72 -13.42
CA ASP A 84 13.98 -14.05 -13.21
C ASP A 84 13.85 -12.85 -12.25
N ARG A 85 14.40 -13.04 -11.05
CA ARG A 85 14.37 -12.04 -9.98
C ARG A 85 15.30 -10.84 -10.23
N ARG A 86 16.15 -10.88 -11.26
CA ARG A 86 17.09 -9.81 -11.65
C ARG A 86 16.50 -8.84 -12.67
N LEU A 87 15.27 -9.11 -13.14
CA LEU A 87 14.62 -8.27 -14.13
C LEU A 87 14.41 -6.84 -13.62
N LYS A 88 14.76 -5.86 -14.45
CA LYS A 88 14.53 -4.45 -14.14
C LYS A 88 13.10 -4.07 -14.53
N VAL A 89 12.51 -3.13 -13.79
CA VAL A 89 11.17 -2.57 -14.07
C VAL A 89 11.01 -2.09 -15.52
N ARG A 90 12.09 -1.60 -16.16
CA ARG A 90 12.08 -1.21 -17.58
C ARG A 90 11.76 -2.38 -18.51
N ILE A 91 12.39 -3.53 -18.28
CA ILE A 91 12.20 -4.74 -19.10
C ILE A 91 10.78 -5.25 -18.88
N MET A 92 10.31 -5.31 -17.64
CA MET A 92 8.94 -5.72 -17.33
C MET A 92 7.89 -4.82 -17.98
N LYS A 93 8.14 -3.50 -18.01
CA LYS A 93 7.27 -2.53 -18.69
C LYS A 93 7.20 -2.80 -20.20
N ASP A 94 8.33 -3.06 -20.84
CA ASP A 94 8.39 -3.31 -22.28
C ASP A 94 7.74 -4.67 -22.63
N GLU A 95 7.96 -5.70 -21.82
CA GLU A 95 7.43 -7.05 -22.05
C GLU A 95 5.94 -7.16 -21.75
N CYS A 96 5.46 -6.52 -20.67
CA CYS A 96 4.04 -6.54 -20.30
C CYS A 96 3.24 -5.44 -21.04
N ASN A 97 3.91 -4.52 -21.74
CA ASN A 97 3.32 -3.31 -22.32
C ASN A 97 2.48 -2.49 -21.32
N ILE A 98 2.91 -2.46 -20.05
CA ILE A 98 2.23 -1.75 -18.96
C ILE A 98 2.98 -0.45 -18.66
N ARG A 99 2.27 0.61 -18.26
CA ARG A 99 2.92 1.85 -17.79
C ARG A 99 3.89 1.57 -16.65
N LYS A 100 5.07 2.19 -16.71
CA LYS A 100 6.14 2.02 -15.70
C LYS A 100 5.66 2.28 -14.27
N SER A 101 4.82 3.31 -14.07
CA SER A 101 4.25 3.65 -12.76
C SER A 101 3.39 2.52 -12.19
N THR A 102 2.61 1.86 -13.03
CA THR A 102 1.78 0.72 -12.63
C THR A 102 2.63 -0.48 -12.25
N VAL A 103 3.71 -0.77 -12.99
CA VAL A 103 4.64 -1.85 -12.61
C VAL A 103 5.30 -1.56 -11.25
N HIS A 104 5.76 -0.32 -11.01
CA HIS A 104 6.28 0.07 -9.70
C HIS A 104 5.27 -0.11 -8.57
N ARG A 105 4.00 0.24 -8.83
CA ARG A 105 2.94 0.09 -7.85
C ARG A 105 2.63 -1.38 -7.56
N ILE A 106 2.46 -2.21 -8.60
CA ILE A 106 2.26 -3.66 -8.48
C ILE A 106 3.43 -4.29 -7.71
N VAL A 107 4.66 -3.89 -8.01
CA VAL A 107 5.86 -4.33 -7.30
C VAL A 107 5.79 -3.96 -5.82
N ALA A 108 5.52 -2.69 -5.50
CA ALA A 108 5.53 -2.20 -4.13
C ALA A 108 4.39 -2.80 -3.30
N GLU A 109 3.19 -2.92 -3.87
CA GLU A 109 1.99 -3.42 -3.20
C GLU A 109 2.05 -4.95 -2.99
N ASN A 110 2.54 -5.72 -3.97
CA ASN A 110 2.49 -7.19 -3.90
C ASN A 110 3.81 -7.83 -3.45
N PHE A 111 4.96 -7.16 -3.62
CA PHE A 111 6.29 -7.76 -3.40
C PHE A 111 7.12 -7.01 -2.34
N GLY A 112 6.65 -5.87 -1.82
CA GLY A 112 7.36 -5.07 -0.82
C GLY A 112 8.67 -4.46 -1.35
N GLU A 113 9.71 -4.40 -0.51
CA GLU A 113 11.03 -3.89 -0.93
C GLU A 113 11.81 -4.91 -1.77
N TRP A 114 11.83 -4.69 -3.09
CA TRP A 114 12.53 -5.53 -4.07
C TRP A 114 14.02 -5.17 -4.22
N ASN A 115 14.73 -4.94 -3.11
CA ASN A 115 16.18 -4.77 -3.17
C ASN A 115 16.87 -6.14 -3.04
N ILE A 116 17.27 -6.71 -4.18
CA ILE A 116 18.09 -7.91 -4.22
C ILE A 116 19.51 -7.49 -4.52
N CYS A 117 20.31 -7.39 -3.46
CA CYS A 117 21.75 -7.49 -3.62
C CYS A 117 22.08 -8.96 -3.93
N SER A 118 22.66 -9.22 -5.11
CA SER A 118 23.24 -10.54 -5.36
C SER A 118 24.38 -10.75 -4.37
N LYS A 119 24.36 -11.85 -3.62
CA LYS A 119 25.49 -12.25 -2.77
C LYS A 119 26.70 -12.53 -3.67
N LEU A 120 27.87 -12.01 -3.29
CA LEU A 120 29.12 -12.31 -4.00
C LEU A 120 29.47 -13.78 -3.76
N ILE A 121 29.59 -14.55 -4.84
CA ILE A 121 30.04 -15.94 -4.78
C ILE A 121 31.52 -15.94 -5.20
N PRO A 122 32.47 -16.28 -4.32
CA PRO A 122 33.91 -16.20 -4.60
C PRO A 122 34.38 -17.03 -5.81
N LYS A 123 33.68 -18.14 -6.11
CA LYS A 123 33.99 -19.03 -7.22
C LYS A 123 32.72 -19.67 -7.77
N VAL A 124 32.56 -19.64 -9.10
CA VAL A 124 31.53 -20.42 -9.78
C VAL A 124 31.97 -21.89 -9.76
N LEU A 125 31.21 -22.73 -9.05
CA LEU A 125 31.52 -24.16 -8.91
C LEU A 125 31.07 -24.94 -10.16
N SER A 126 31.88 -25.92 -10.58
CA SER A 126 31.47 -26.91 -11.56
C SER A 126 30.42 -27.87 -10.98
N ASP A 127 29.68 -28.57 -11.84
CA ASP A 127 28.64 -29.49 -11.38
C ASP A 127 29.21 -30.69 -10.60
N GLU A 128 30.41 -31.16 -10.99
CA GLU A 128 31.16 -32.16 -10.21
C GLU A 128 31.51 -31.66 -8.80
N GLN A 129 31.96 -30.40 -8.68
CA GLN A 129 32.29 -29.80 -7.38
C GLN A 129 31.06 -29.63 -6.49
N LYS A 130 29.90 -29.30 -7.08
CA LYS A 130 28.62 -29.22 -6.35
C LYS A 130 28.20 -30.59 -5.86
N ALA A 131 28.29 -31.62 -6.70
CA ALA A 131 27.93 -32.98 -6.33
C ALA A 131 28.83 -33.51 -5.20
N ALA A 132 30.15 -33.33 -5.32
CA ALA A 132 31.09 -33.72 -4.27
C ALA A 132 30.81 -32.98 -2.95
N SER A 133 30.56 -31.67 -3.01
CA SER A 133 30.23 -30.86 -1.83
C SER A 133 28.92 -31.30 -1.17
N ALA A 134 27.92 -31.69 -1.95
CA ALA A 134 26.64 -32.19 -1.44
C ALA A 134 26.78 -33.53 -0.72
N THR A 135 27.62 -34.44 -1.24
CA THR A 135 27.93 -35.72 -0.58
C THR A 135 28.66 -35.51 0.73
N ILE A 136 29.72 -34.69 0.73
CA ILE A 136 30.51 -34.37 1.93
C ILE A 136 29.63 -33.74 3.01
N LEU A 137 28.74 -32.81 2.63
CA LEU A 137 27.80 -32.20 3.57
C LEU A 137 26.82 -33.23 4.14
N ARG A 138 26.34 -34.18 3.33
CA ARG A 138 25.43 -35.23 3.82
C ARG A 138 26.13 -36.15 4.82
N ASP A 139 27.34 -36.60 4.50
CA ASP A 139 28.15 -37.44 5.39
C ASP A 139 28.52 -36.74 6.71
N LEU A 140 28.76 -35.42 6.67
CA LEU A 140 29.01 -34.60 7.86
C LEU A 140 27.77 -34.36 8.72
N TRP A 141 26.57 -34.43 8.15
CA TRP A 141 25.30 -34.25 8.86
C TRP A 141 24.79 -35.56 9.49
N GLU A 142 25.27 -36.71 9.03
CA GLU A 142 24.89 -38.04 9.52
C GLU A 142 25.80 -38.56 10.65
N GLN A 143 26.86 -37.81 11.02
CA GLN A 143 27.72 -38.03 12.20
C GLN A 143 27.22 -37.26 13.43
#